data_AF-A0A0R3LMS1-F1
#
_entry.id   AF-A0A0R3LMS1-F1
#
_cell.length_a   1.000
_cell.length_b   1.000
_cell.length_c   1.000
_cell.angle_alpha   90.00
_cell.angle_beta   90.00
_cell.angle_gamma   90.00
#
_symmetry.space_group_name_H-M   'P 1'
#
loop_
_entity.id
_entity.type
_entity.pdbx_description
1 polymer ?
#
loop_
_entity_poly.entity_id
_entity_poly.type
_entity_poly.pdbx_seq_one_letter_code
_entity_poly.pdbx_strand_id
1 'polypeptide(L)' 'MPAGIACALSRPRRQTMMSWRMVAALGSIASIERMLGKFREMIDTDNSIPPELRSALHATLDGHLLSAKERLLKTVGDQ' A
#
# COMPACT_ATOMS: atom_id res chain seq x y z
N MET A 1 33.02 20.82 -44.41
CA MET A 1 32.66 19.39 -44.21
C MET A 1 33.55 18.83 -43.10
N PRO A 2 33.11 17.96 -42.17
CA PRO A 2 31.77 17.44 -41.79
C PRO A 2 31.28 18.04 -40.45
N ALA A 3 29.99 18.21 -40.17
CA ALA A 3 28.95 17.26 -39.75
C ALA A 3 29.17 16.65 -38.33
N GLY A 4 28.29 17.02 -37.39
CA GLY A 4 28.30 16.48 -36.03
C GLY A 4 27.17 17.04 -35.17
N ILE A 5 25.91 16.98 -35.64
CA ILE A 5 24.74 17.24 -34.80
C ILE A 5 24.60 16.05 -33.86
N ALA A 6 25.04 16.21 -32.61
CA ALA A 6 24.78 15.25 -31.55
C ALA A 6 23.28 15.26 -31.23
N CYS A 7 22.55 14.32 -31.84
CA CYS A 7 21.16 14.06 -31.53
C CYS A 7 21.12 13.49 -30.11
N ALA A 8 20.80 14.34 -29.13
CA ALA A 8 20.53 13.91 -27.76
C ALA A 8 19.34 12.96 -27.80
N LEU A 9 19.62 11.66 -27.65
CA LEU A 9 18.63 10.62 -27.45
C LEU A 9 17.90 10.94 -26.14
N SER A 10 16.79 11.66 -26.27
CA SER A 10 15.75 11.76 -25.26
C SER A 10 15.30 10.35 -24.93
N ARG A 11 15.93 9.74 -23.91
CA ARG A 11 15.42 8.54 -23.25
C ARG A 11 13.97 8.86 -22.89
N PRO A 12 12.96 8.22 -23.48
CA PRO A 12 11.61 8.37 -22.96
C PRO A 12 11.70 7.88 -21.51
N ARG A 13 11.40 8.77 -20.56
CA ARG A 13 11.05 8.39 -19.19
C ARG A 13 10.04 7.27 -19.37
N ARG A 14 10.40 6.03 -19.01
CA ARG A 14 9.41 4.97 -18.83
C ARG A 14 8.46 5.51 -17.77
N GLN A 15 7.39 6.16 -18.21
CA GLN A 15 6.19 6.29 -17.41
C GLN A 15 5.71 4.85 -17.30
N THR A 16 6.00 4.23 -16.17
CA THR A 16 5.36 2.98 -15.80
C THR A 16 3.88 3.30 -15.72
N MET A 17 3.16 3.03 -16.81
CA MET A 17 1.71 3.18 -16.82
C MET A 17 1.20 2.15 -15.81
N MET A 18 0.87 2.62 -14.61
CA MET A 18 0.28 1.76 -13.59
C MET A 18 -1.01 1.18 -14.17
N SER A 19 -1.14 -0.14 -14.14
CA SER A 19 -2.36 -0.76 -14.64
C SER A 19 -3.54 -0.27 -13.79
N TRP A 20 -4.72 -0.15 -14.40
CA TRP A 20 -5.94 0.19 -13.67
C TRP A 20 -6.20 -0.75 -12.48
N ARG A 21 -5.72 -2.01 -12.56
CA ARG A 21 -5.78 -2.99 -11.47
C ARG A 21 -4.85 -2.61 -10.32
N MET A 22 -3.64 -2.13 -10.61
CA MET A 22 -2.73 -1.62 -9.60
C MET A 22 -3.31 -0.40 -8.89
N VAL A 23 -3.93 0.52 -9.63
CA VAL A 23 -4.62 1.69 -9.06
C VAL A 23 -5.78 1.25 -8.15
N ALA A 24 -6.61 0.30 -8.59
CA ALA A 24 -7.70 -0.24 -7.80
C ALA A 24 -7.22 -0.94 -6.52
N ALA A 25 -6.17 -1.76 -6.62
CA ALA A 25 -5.59 -2.45 -5.47
C ALA A 25 -5.01 -1.48 -4.43
N LEU A 26 -4.31 -0.43 -4.87
CA LEU A 26 -3.82 0.63 -3.99
C LEU A 26 -4.99 1.37 -3.31
N GLY A 27 -6.08 1.62 -4.03
CA GLY A 27 -7.32 2.16 -3.46
C GLY A 27 -7.91 1.26 -2.36
N SER A 28 -7.99 -0.05 -2.61
CA SER A 28 -8.45 -1.03 -1.61
C SER A 28 -7.53 -1.09 -0.39
N ILE A 29 -6.21 -1.07 -0.59
CA ILE A 29 -5.22 -1.03 0.50
C ILE A 29 -5.45 0.21 1.37
N ALA A 30 -5.62 1.39 0.76
CA ALA A 30 -5.87 2.62 1.50
C ALA A 30 -7.18 2.58 2.31
N SER A 31 -8.24 1.96 1.76
CA SER A 31 -9.50 1.75 2.50
C SER A 31 -9.33 0.82 3.71
N ILE A 32 -8.56 -0.27 3.55
CA ILE A 32 -8.27 -1.23 4.61
C ILE A 32 -7.44 -0.57 5.72
N GLU A 33 -6.37 0.15 5.36
CA GLU A 33 -5.55 0.92 6.32
C GLU A 33 -6.38 1.90 7.13
N ARG A 34 -7.26 2.67 6.46
CA ARG A 34 -8.16 3.61 7.12
C ARG A 34 -9.11 2.90 8.10
N MET A 35 -9.65 1.76 7.72
CA MET A 35 -10.56 0.98 8.57
C MET A 35 -9.83 0.45 9.81
N LEU A 36 -8.63 -0.11 9.65
CA LEU A 36 -7.79 -0.61 10.74
C LEU A 36 -7.33 0.52 11.67
N GLY A 37 -7.06 1.72 11.12
CA GLY A 37 -6.80 2.92 11.91
C GLY A 37 -7.93 3.26 12.88
N LYS A 38 -9.19 3.16 12.42
CA LYS A 38 -10.36 3.39 13.30
C LYS A 38 -10.47 2.33 14.40
N PHE A 39 -10.14 1.07 14.11
CA PHE A 39 -10.14 0.03 15.14
C PHE A 39 -9.08 0.27 16.21
N ARG A 40 -7.88 0.73 15.81
CA ARG A 40 -6.83 1.13 16.76
C ARG A 40 -7.29 2.28 17.65
N GLU A 41 -7.84 3.34 17.05
CA GLU A 41 -8.36 4.49 17.80
C GLU A 41 -9.46 4.07 18.80
N MET A 42 -10.37 3.20 18.37
CA MET A 42 -11.40 2.63 19.24
C MET A 42 -10.79 1.84 20.40
N ILE A 43 -9.78 1.00 20.15
CA ILE A 43 -9.09 0.22 21.20
C ILE A 43 -8.37 1.14 22.19
N ASP A 44 -7.71 2.20 21.69
CA ASP A 44 -6.95 3.14 22.51
C ASP A 44 -7.85 3.98 23.42
N THR A 45 -9.05 4.33 22.94
CA THR A 45 -10.03 5.15 23.67
C THR A 45 -10.96 4.33 24.57
N ASP A 46 -11.06 3.01 24.37
CA ASP A 46 -11.87 2.14 25.21
C ASP A 46 -11.17 1.80 26.53
N ASN A 47 -11.58 2.48 27.59
CA ASN A 47 -11.07 2.27 28.95
C ASN A 47 -11.48 0.92 29.56
N SER A 48 -12.40 0.17 28.94
CA SER A 48 -12.74 -1.18 29.37
C SER A 48 -11.72 -2.23 28.93
N ILE A 49 -10.83 -1.88 27.99
CA ILE A 49 -9.77 -2.78 27.49
C ILE A 49 -8.51 -2.59 28.35
N PRO A 50 -8.05 -3.63 29.06
CA PRO A 50 -6.80 -3.61 29.80
C PRO A 50 -5.60 -3.22 28.91
N PRO A 51 -4.67 -2.39 29.39
CA PRO A 51 -3.48 -1.98 28.62
C PRO A 51 -2.68 -3.16 28.05
N GLU A 52 -2.62 -4.26 28.80
CA GLU A 52 -1.92 -5.49 28.43
C GLU A 52 -2.53 -6.16 27.19
N LEU A 53 -3.85 -6.05 27.02
CA LEU A 53 -4.57 -6.60 25.86
C LEU A 53 -4.49 -5.68 24.64
N ARG A 54 -4.36 -4.36 24.83
CA ARG A 54 -4.27 -3.41 23.71
C ARG A 54 -3.10 -3.72 22.79
N SER A 55 -1.94 -4.05 23.35
CA SER A 55 -0.76 -4.42 22.57
C SER A 55 -0.99 -5.67 21.71
N ALA A 56 -1.65 -6.70 22.25
CA ALA A 56 -1.97 -7.93 21.52
C ALA A 56 -2.99 -7.68 20.40
N LEU A 57 -4.00 -6.85 20.66
CA LEU A 57 -4.99 -6.44 19.66
C LEU A 57 -4.32 -5.66 18.52
N HIS A 58 -3.46 -4.69 18.83
CA HIS A 58 -2.72 -3.94 17.83
C HIS A 58 -1.84 -4.84 16.95
N ALA A 59 -1.10 -5.77 17.56
CA ALA A 59 -0.29 -6.73 16.82
C ALA A 59 -1.14 -7.62 15.89
N THR A 60 -2.34 -8.01 16.34
CA THR A 60 -3.28 -8.79 15.52
C THR A 60 -3.78 -7.99 14.31
N LEU A 61 -4.15 -6.72 14.53
CA LEU A 61 -4.57 -5.82 13.44
C LEU A 61 -3.44 -5.61 12.42
N ASP A 62 -2.19 -5.51 12.88
CA ASP A 62 -1.02 -5.41 11.98
C ASP A 62 -0.77 -6.65 11.16
N GLY A 63 -0.86 -7.83 11.79
CA GLY A 63 -0.76 -9.10 11.08
C GLY A 63 -1.82 -9.22 9.99
N HIS A 64 -3.06 -8.80 10.28
CA HIS A 64 -4.13 -8.79 9.29
C HIS A 64 -3.92 -7.76 8.17
N LEU A 65 -3.41 -6.56 8.50
CA LEU A 65 -3.08 -5.54 7.50
C LEU A 65 -2.04 -6.05 6.51
N LEU A 66 -0.95 -6.62 7.02
CA LEU A 66 0.13 -7.17 6.21
C LEU A 66 -0.40 -8.28 5.29
N SER A 67 -1.14 -9.23 5.85
CA SER A 67 -1.75 -10.34 5.10
C SER A 67 -2.74 -9.86 4.03
N ALA A 68 -3.47 -8.77 4.27
CA ALA A 68 -4.38 -8.18 3.30
C ALA A 68 -3.62 -7.49 2.15
N LYS A 69 -2.56 -6.74 2.47
CA LYS A 69 -1.68 -6.11 1.48
C LYS A 69 -1.01 -7.14 0.57
N GLU A 70 -0.44 -8.19 1.14
CA GLU A 70 0.20 -9.27 0.37
C GLU A 70 -0.76 -9.92 -0.60
N ARG A 71 -1.99 -10.23 -0.16
CA ARG A 71 -3.03 -10.81 -1.03
C ARG A 71 -3.40 -9.87 -2.18
N LEU A 72 -3.59 -8.59 -1.91
CA LEU A 72 -3.95 -7.60 -2.94
C LEU A 72 -2.81 -7.31 -3.91
N LEU A 73 -1.56 -7.33 -3.47
CA LEU A 73 -0.41 -7.16 -4.34
C LEU A 73 -0.18 -8.41 -5.20
N LYS A 74 -0.40 -9.60 -4.64
CA LYS A 74 -0.31 -10.86 -5.37
C LYS A 74 -1.33 -10.95 -6.51
N THR A 75 -2.58 -10.51 -6.29
CA THR A 75 -3.61 -10.48 -7.35
C THR A 75 -3.31 -9.47 -8.48
N VAL A 76 -2.40 -8.53 -8.26
CA VAL A 76 -1.91 -7.59 -9.28
C VAL A 76 -0.67 -8.12 -10.00
N GLY A 77 0.17 -8.94 -9.34
CA GLY A 77 1.44 -9.43 -9.87
C GLY A 77 1.40 -10.81 -10.56
N ASP A 78 0.39 -11.64 -10.32
CA ASP A 78 0.27 -13.00 -10.91
C ASP A 78 -0.19 -13.00 -12.39
N GLN A 79 0.26 -12.07 -13.24
CA GLN A 79 -0.06 -12.02 -14.68
C GLN A 79 1.06 -11.47 -15.55
#